data_AF-A0A967HDC5-F1
#
_entry.id   AF-A0A967HDC5-F1
#
_cell.length_a   1.000
_cell.length_b   1.000
_cell.length_c   1.000
_cell.angle_alpha   90.00
_cell.angle_beta   90.00
_cell.angle_gamma   90.00
#
_symmetry.space_group_name_H-M   'P 1'
#
loop_
_entity.id
_entity.type
_entity.pdbx_description
1 polymer ?
#
loop_
_entity_poly.entity_id
_entity_poly.type
_entity_poly.pdbx_seq_one_letter_code
_entity_poly.pdbx_strand_id
1 'polypeptide(L)' 'DIDEGFLRSNVGRVLDRAEAADMFVRFDMESSDYTQRTLDFFETIWDAGRKNCGIVLQSMLRRTEADVRW' A
#
# COMPACT_ATOMS: atom_id res chain seq x y z
N ASP A 1 15.38 -1.13 0.83
CA ASP A 1 16.48 -0.17 1.02
C ASP A 1 15.97 1.26 1.12
N ILE A 2 15.11 1.51 2.13
CA ILE A 2 14.62 2.80 2.67
C ILE A 2 14.12 2.44 4.09
N ASP A 3 14.36 3.31 5.08
CA ASP A 3 13.86 3.13 6.45
C ASP A 3 12.33 3.11 6.54
N GLU A 4 11.76 2.20 7.34
CA GLU A 4 10.30 2.04 7.46
C GLU A 4 9.63 3.26 8.11
N GLY A 5 10.30 3.88 9.09
CA GLY A 5 9.83 5.11 9.71
C GLY A 5 9.76 6.27 8.72
N PHE A 6 10.77 6.38 7.86
CA PHE A 6 10.79 7.37 6.77
C PHE A 6 9.65 7.15 5.76
N LEU A 7 9.38 5.90 5.37
CA LEU A 7 8.26 5.56 4.49
C LEU A 7 6.92 5.94 5.13
N ARG A 8 6.69 5.53 6.39
CA ARG A 8 5.47 5.84 7.15
C ARG A 8 5.23 7.34 7.26
N SER A 9 6.27 8.11 7.56
CA SER A 9 6.16 9.58 7.67
C SER A 9 5.75 10.23 6.35
N ASN A 10 6.40 9.85 5.24
CA ASN A 10 6.11 10.45 3.94
C ASN A 10 4.74 10.07 3.40
N VAL A 11 4.40 8.77 3.44
CA VAL A 11 3.09 8.29 2.98
C VAL A 11 1.98 8.84 3.86
N GLY A 12 2.16 8.88 5.18
CA GLY A 12 1.17 9.43 6.11
C GLY A 12 0.76 10.85 5.73
N ARG A 13 1.73 11.73 5.43
CA ARG A 13 1.47 13.11 4.98
C ARG A 13 0.66 13.18 3.68
N VAL A 14 0.89 12.27 2.75
CA VAL A 14 0.14 12.19 1.49
C VAL A 14 -1.29 11.73 1.76
N LEU A 15 -1.47 10.69 2.59
CA LEU A 15 -2.78 10.16 2.96
C LEU A 15 -3.62 11.19 3.73
N ASP A 16 -3.02 11.93 4.66
CA ASP A 16 -3.69 13.02 5.38
C ASP A 16 -4.22 14.10 4.43
N ARG A 17 -3.38 14.50 3.45
CA ARG A 17 -3.78 15.51 2.47
C ARG A 17 -4.87 15.01 1.54
N ALA A 18 -4.81 13.72 1.16
CA ALA A 18 -5.79 13.08 0.31
C ALA A 18 -7.14 12.92 1.02
N GLU A 19 -7.13 12.51 2.29
CA GLU A 19 -8.33 12.40 3.12
C GLU A 19 -9.03 13.75 3.27
N ALA A 20 -8.28 14.82 3.58
CA ALA A 20 -8.81 16.17 3.64
C ALA A 20 -9.37 16.70 2.30
N ALA A 21 -9.02 16.06 1.18
CA ALA A 21 -9.48 16.41 -0.17
C ALA A 21 -10.56 15.46 -0.70
N ASP A 22 -11.00 14.47 0.07
CA ASP A 22 -11.83 13.36 -0.40
C ASP A 22 -11.24 12.65 -1.64
N MET A 23 -9.92 12.45 -1.62
CA MET A 23 -9.16 11.79 -2.68
C MET A 23 -8.74 10.38 -2.26
N PHE A 24 -8.84 9.47 -3.23
CA PHE A 24 -8.38 8.10 -3.09
C PHE A 24 -6.91 7.97 -3.53
N VAL A 25 -6.08 7.30 -2.73
CA VAL A 25 -4.68 7.01 -3.07
C VAL A 25 -4.51 5.54 -3.43
N ARG A 26 -4.00 5.28 -4.64
CA ARG A 26 -3.64 3.91 -5.06
C ARG A 26 -2.13 3.72 -4.97
N PHE A 27 -1.72 2.71 -4.21
CA PHE A 27 -0.35 2.22 -4.23
C PHE A 27 -0.15 1.38 -5.49
N ASP A 28 0.74 1.82 -6.35
CA ASP A 28 1.14 1.05 -7.51
C ASP A 28 1.95 -0.19 -7.08
N MET A 29 1.90 -1.24 -7.89
CA MET A 29 2.65 -2.46 -7.64
C MET A 29 3.85 -2.49 -8.58
N GLU A 30 5.03 -2.28 -8.01
CA GLU A 30 6.30 -2.30 -8.74
C GLU A 30 6.73 -3.76 -9.06
N SER A 31 8.04 -4.01 -9.17
CA SER A 31 8.56 -5.36 -9.43
C SER A 31 8.19 -6.37 -8.34
N SER A 32 8.25 -7.65 -8.68
CA SER A 32 7.97 -8.77 -7.77
C SER A 32 8.76 -8.73 -6.46
N ASP A 33 9.95 -8.13 -6.48
CA ASP A 33 10.84 -8.02 -5.31
C ASP A 33 10.27 -7.08 -4.23
N TYR A 34 9.33 -6.21 -4.61
CA TYR A 34 8.66 -5.27 -3.70
C TYR A 34 7.26 -5.70 -3.29
N THR A 35 6.67 -6.70 -3.94
CA THR A 35 5.27 -7.08 -3.71
C THR A 35 4.95 -7.30 -2.23
N GLN A 36 5.72 -8.15 -1.54
CA GLN A 36 5.46 -8.43 -0.12
C GLN A 36 5.56 -7.16 0.74
N ARG A 37 6.61 -6.36 0.55
CA ARG A 37 6.82 -5.14 1.34
C ARG A 37 5.71 -4.11 1.13
N THR A 38 5.18 -4.00 -0.09
CA THR A 38 4.03 -3.14 -0.39
C THR A 38 2.76 -3.66 0.29
N LEU A 39 2.53 -4.98 0.28
CA LEU A 39 1.38 -5.59 0.95
C LEU A 39 1.45 -5.41 2.48
N ASP A 40 2.59 -5.73 3.11
CA ASP A 40 2.80 -5.59 4.56
C ASP A 40 2.57 -4.13 5.00
N PHE A 41 3.09 -3.18 4.22
CA PHE A 41 2.91 -1.77 4.51
C PHE A 41 1.45 -1.33 4.39
N PHE A 42 0.75 -1.77 3.33
CA PHE A 42 -0.66 -1.50 3.12
C PHE A 42 -1.53 -2.08 4.24
N GLU A 43 -1.26 -3.30 4.68
CA GLU A 43 -1.92 -3.94 5.82
C GLU A 43 -1.84 -3.06 7.06
N THR A 44 -0.66 -2.52 7.38
CA THR A 44 -0.52 -1.65 8.55
C THR A 44 -1.31 -0.34 8.45
N ILE A 45 -1.48 0.20 7.24
CA ILE A 45 -2.30 1.40 7.00
C ILE A 45 -3.79 1.04 7.15
N TRP A 46 -4.19 -0.10 6.61
CA TRP A 46 -5.56 -0.58 6.65
C TRP A 46 -6.01 -0.87 8.08
N ASP A 47 -5.18 -1.54 8.87
CA ASP A 47 -5.41 -1.85 10.28
C ASP A 47 -5.45 -0.61 11.16
N ALA A 48 -4.69 0.43 10.80
CA ALA A 48 -4.78 1.75 11.41
C ALA A 48 -6.09 2.51 11.08
N GLY A 49 -7.00 1.90 10.30
CA GLY A 49 -8.33 2.43 10.01
C GLY A 49 -8.42 3.34 8.79
N ARG A 50 -7.32 3.57 8.06
CA ARG A 50 -7.34 4.40 6.85
C ARG A 50 -7.92 3.61 5.67
N LYS A 51 -9.07 4.06 5.16
CA LYS A 51 -9.82 3.37 4.09
C LYS A 51 -9.85 4.12 2.76
N ASN A 52 -9.30 5.34 2.69
CA ASN A 52 -9.19 6.13 1.45
C ASN A 52 -7.99 5.73 0.58
N CYS A 53 -7.58 4.47 0.63
CA CYS A 53 -6.47 3.97 -0.16
C CYS A 53 -6.65 2.50 -0.56
N GLY A 54 -5.85 2.04 -1.53
CA GLY A 54 -5.85 0.65 -1.98
C GLY A 54 -4.61 0.28 -2.78
N ILE A 55 -4.48 -0.99 -3.12
CA ILE A 55 -3.31 -1.58 -3.79
C ILE A 55 -3.64 -2.06 -5.21
N VAL A 56 -2.58 -2.31 -5.99
CA VAL A 56 -2.64 -3.04 -7.26
C VAL A 56 -2.15 -4.47 -7.05
N LEU A 57 -2.75 -5.44 -7.75
CA LEU A 57 -2.26 -6.81 -7.82
C LEU A 57 -1.98 -7.18 -9.28
N GLN A 58 -0.91 -7.93 -9.51
CA GLN A 58 -0.40 -8.23 -10.85
C GLN A 58 -0.77 -9.66 -11.27
N SER A 59 -1.66 -9.83 -12.26
CA SER A 59 -2.11 -11.17 -12.69
C SER A 59 -1.01 -12.09 -13.23
N MET A 60 0.14 -11.54 -13.64
CA MET A 60 1.28 -12.32 -14.12
C MET A 60 2.02 -13.08 -13.01
N LEU A 61 1.96 -12.63 -11.76
CA LEU A 61 2.65 -13.30 -10.66
C LEU A 61 1.85 -14.52 -10.18
N ARG A 62 2.50 -15.68 -10.09
CA ARG A 62 1.87 -16.93 -9.61
C ARG A 62 1.29 -16.82 -8.19
N ARG A 63 1.85 -15.92 -7.37
CA ARG A 63 1.41 -15.65 -6.00
C ARG A 63 0.12 -14.84 -5.88
N THR A 64 -0.29 -14.14 -6.95
CA THR A 64 -1.40 -13.17 -6.90
C THR A 64 -2.72 -13.78 -6.44
N GLU A 65 -3.02 -15.03 -6.80
CA GLU A 65 -4.24 -15.69 -6.30
C GLU A 65 -4.23 -15.82 -4.77
N ALA A 66 -3.08 -16.14 -4.17
CA ALA A 66 -2.96 -16.21 -2.72
C ALA A 66 -3.06 -14.81 -2.09
N ASP A 67 -2.42 -13.81 -2.70
CA ASP A 67 -2.45 -12.42 -2.20
C ASP A 67 -3.86 -11.79 -2.24
N VAL A 68 -4.76 -12.23 -3.15
CA VAL A 68 -6.17 -11.79 -3.19
C VAL A 68 -6.99 -12.35 -2.02
N ARG A 69 -6.60 -13.51 -1.47
CA ARG A 69 -7.34 -14.21 -0.40
C ARG A 69 -6.96 -13.73 1.01
N TRP A 70 -6.07 -12.73 1.08
CA TRP A 70 -5.62 -12.07 2.30
C TRP A 70 -6.80 -11.53 3.11
#